data_AF-A0A397AEE7-F1
#
_entry.id   AF-A0A397AEE7-F1
#
_cell.length_a   1.000
_cell.length_b   1.000
_cell.length_c   1.000
_cell.angle_alpha   90.00
_cell.angle_beta   90.00
_cell.angle_gamma   90.00
#
_symmetry.space_group_name_H-M   'P 1'
#
loop_
_entity.id
_entity.type
_entity.pdbx_description
1 polymer ?
#
loop_
_entity_poly.entity_id
_entity_poly.type
_entity_poly.pdbx_seq_one_letter_code
_entity_poly.pdbx_strand_id
1 'polypeptide(L)'
;MYTFIRWQQRQKRRHDAACTIQALCRGRFAKHTAKTLMRDIRQGRAATVIQARIRGVLTRESVVEAKRLQRQAHAARTLQAMYRGRLARRRMALLKQANQRRKAATVIQRRYRGRLHNAKQIRQMIDRERRRQAVKIQALVRGVHGRAEVVRVKERRAKHVQKQHRSAVRIQAVYRGHRSRIGTSIQLASQREALRQRTEAATTIQTLFRGRKAKHTVLAHKVARMNDMVANARVWGQFWSDDANAFFFYHSQTGEAIWEPPEDGYTKVDGQLVLRDGSVIPDPALAVRVEDGTAGRDKPLDGDEETDDAKCVECDENDATRRCAQCEDVFCDACYDKTHSSGKRAQHTWKAMGPIKCVECEKMKATRWCDQCLDPYCLGCFAIIHAKGNKSLHTWKDMPKMNGSIGPLEDAQTYDEFVASNEYNYINEGIAHQDDGGGYEEGYAEYDADAAEGYYGQENHETGDHDDGGQGGGEGVSDWVAAVDDVSGELYYYNNVTGETQWAQ
;
A
#
# COMPACT_ATOMS: atom_id res chain seq x y z
N MET A 1 149.82 33.01 -144.52
CA MET A 1 148.38 33.37 -144.65
C MET A 1 147.48 32.16 -144.95
N TYR A 2 147.85 31.25 -145.86
CA TYR A 2 147.02 30.11 -146.30
C TYR A 2 146.76 29.01 -145.23
N THR A 3 147.71 28.77 -144.31
CA THR A 3 147.61 27.76 -143.24
C THR A 3 146.64 28.15 -142.11
N PHE A 4 146.61 29.44 -141.75
CA PHE A 4 145.70 30.00 -140.74
C PHE A 4 144.23 29.89 -141.17
N ILE A 5 143.94 30.19 -142.44
CA ILE A 5 142.59 30.08 -143.03
C ILE A 5 142.11 28.62 -143.00
N ARG A 6 142.96 27.64 -143.34
CA ARG A 6 142.61 26.20 -143.25
C ARG A 6 142.39 25.74 -141.81
N TRP A 7 143.18 26.22 -140.85
CA TRP A 7 143.01 25.90 -139.43
C TRP A 7 141.69 26.49 -138.89
N GLN A 8 141.39 27.75 -139.22
CA GLN A 8 140.14 28.42 -138.84
C GLN A 8 138.92 27.73 -139.47
N GLN A 9 138.99 27.32 -140.73
CA GLN A 9 137.96 26.51 -141.39
C GLN A 9 137.80 25.12 -140.76
N ARG A 10 138.87 24.50 -140.24
CA ARG A 10 138.81 23.20 -139.55
C ARG A 10 138.20 23.34 -138.16
N GLN A 11 138.54 24.39 -137.42
CA GLN A 11 137.96 24.70 -136.11
C GLN A 11 136.48 25.07 -136.25
N LYS A 12 136.11 25.86 -137.25
CA LYS A 12 134.71 26.16 -137.57
C LYS A 12 133.93 24.87 -137.87
N ARG A 13 134.46 23.97 -138.70
CA ARG A 13 133.84 22.65 -138.95
C ARG A 13 133.72 21.78 -137.70
N ARG A 14 134.71 21.78 -136.80
CA ARG A 14 134.64 21.07 -135.52
C ARG A 14 133.60 21.67 -134.58
N HIS A 15 133.51 22.99 -134.53
CA HIS A 15 132.50 23.71 -133.78
C HIS A 15 131.10 23.45 -134.34
N ASP A 16 130.90 23.55 -135.65
CA ASP A 16 129.65 23.24 -136.34
C ASP A 16 129.23 21.78 -136.10
N ALA A 17 130.17 20.83 -136.18
CA ALA A 17 129.92 19.43 -135.85
C ALA A 17 129.57 19.22 -134.36
N ALA A 18 130.26 19.89 -133.44
CA ALA A 18 129.96 19.84 -132.01
C ALA A 18 128.58 20.45 -131.69
N CYS A 19 128.23 21.59 -132.29
CA CYS A 19 126.90 22.20 -132.19
C CYS A 19 125.83 21.27 -132.76
N THR A 20 126.11 20.56 -133.85
CA THR A 20 125.19 19.56 -134.43
C THR A 20 124.99 18.38 -133.48
N ILE A 21 126.06 17.83 -132.91
CA ILE A 21 125.99 16.74 -131.92
C ILE A 21 125.24 17.21 -130.66
N GLN A 22 125.53 18.40 -130.15
CA GLN A 22 124.85 18.98 -128.99
C GLN A 22 123.37 19.23 -129.26
N ALA A 23 123.00 19.71 -130.44
CA ALA A 23 121.62 19.89 -130.86
C ALA A 23 120.87 18.54 -130.93
N LEU A 24 121.51 17.51 -131.50
CA LEU A 24 120.94 16.15 -131.55
C LEU A 24 120.79 15.53 -130.16
N CYS A 25 121.78 15.67 -129.28
CA CYS A 25 121.73 15.17 -127.91
C CYS A 25 120.66 15.89 -127.07
N ARG A 26 120.58 17.22 -127.14
CA ARG A 26 119.51 18.02 -126.50
C ARG A 26 118.14 17.63 -127.04
N GLY A 27 118.03 17.44 -128.35
CA GLY A 27 116.80 16.96 -129.00
C GLY A 27 116.40 15.56 -128.55
N ARG A 28 117.35 14.62 -128.42
CA ARG A 28 117.11 13.26 -127.93
C ARG A 28 116.69 13.26 -126.45
N PHE A 29 117.36 14.05 -125.62
CA PHE A 29 117.03 14.20 -124.20
C PHE A 29 115.63 14.81 -124.03
N ALA A 30 115.32 15.90 -124.75
CA ALA A 30 113.99 16.53 -124.73
C ALA A 30 112.88 15.58 -125.19
N LYS A 31 113.12 14.75 -126.22
CA LYS A 31 112.17 13.71 -126.64
C LYS A 31 112.01 12.61 -125.59
N HIS A 32 113.08 12.20 -124.92
CA HIS A 32 113.01 11.18 -123.85
C HIS A 32 112.26 11.71 -122.62
N THR A 33 112.57 12.91 -122.15
CA THR A 33 111.87 13.55 -121.03
C THR A 33 110.40 13.82 -121.37
N ALA A 34 110.09 14.29 -122.58
CA ALA A 34 108.71 14.44 -123.03
C ALA A 34 107.96 13.09 -123.07
N LYS A 35 108.61 12.01 -123.53
CA LYS A 35 108.02 10.66 -123.53
C LYS A 35 107.75 10.14 -122.12
N THR A 36 108.65 10.39 -121.17
CA THR A 36 108.48 10.03 -119.76
C THR A 36 107.37 10.85 -119.11
N LEU A 37 107.38 12.18 -119.27
CA LEU A 37 106.31 13.06 -118.78
C LEU A 37 104.93 12.66 -119.33
N MET A 38 104.84 12.37 -120.63
CA MET A 38 103.58 11.89 -121.24
C MET A 38 103.14 10.54 -120.69
N ARG A 39 104.08 9.64 -120.35
CA ARG A 39 103.77 8.38 -119.67
C ARG A 39 103.24 8.62 -118.26
N ASP A 40 103.88 9.49 -117.49
CA ASP A 40 103.49 9.82 -116.11
C ASP A 40 102.13 10.51 -116.06
N ILE A 41 101.86 11.44 -116.99
CA ILE A 41 100.52 12.05 -117.15
C ILE A 41 99.48 10.97 -117.49
N ARG A 42 99.80 10.01 -118.36
CA ARG A 42 98.89 8.91 -118.71
C ARG A 42 98.63 7.98 -117.52
N GLN A 43 99.66 7.65 -116.76
CA GLN A 43 99.56 6.84 -115.54
C GLN A 43 98.79 7.57 -114.44
N GLY A 44 99.04 8.87 -114.23
CA GLY A 44 98.30 9.72 -113.30
C GLY A 44 96.83 9.79 -113.65
N ARG A 45 96.49 10.03 -114.92
CA ARG A 45 95.09 9.98 -115.40
C ARG A 45 94.45 8.61 -115.18
N ALA A 46 95.15 7.52 -115.50
CA ALA A 46 94.64 6.17 -115.27
C ALA A 46 94.41 5.88 -113.77
N ALA A 47 95.33 6.29 -112.90
CA ALA A 47 95.20 6.16 -111.45
C ALA A 47 94.01 6.94 -110.90
N THR A 48 93.81 8.19 -111.34
CA THR A 48 92.64 8.99 -110.93
C THR A 48 91.33 8.33 -111.34
N VAL A 49 91.25 7.77 -112.56
CA VAL A 49 90.06 7.04 -113.04
C VAL A 49 89.80 5.80 -112.18
N ILE A 50 90.82 5.01 -111.87
CA ILE A 50 90.70 3.81 -111.04
C ILE A 50 90.27 4.19 -109.61
N GLN A 51 90.91 5.19 -109.00
CA GLN A 51 90.57 5.67 -107.66
C GLN A 51 89.15 6.22 -107.58
N ALA A 52 88.73 7.01 -108.58
CA ALA A 52 87.36 7.53 -108.66
C ALA A 52 86.34 6.38 -108.76
N ARG A 53 86.65 5.34 -109.55
CA ARG A 53 85.79 4.15 -109.67
C ARG A 53 85.69 3.40 -108.35
N ILE A 54 86.81 3.13 -107.66
CA ILE A 54 86.83 2.43 -106.37
C ILE A 54 86.08 3.22 -105.29
N ARG A 55 86.35 4.53 -105.14
CA ARG A 55 85.60 5.40 -104.22
C ARG A 55 84.11 5.38 -104.53
N GLY A 56 83.75 5.37 -105.82
CA GLY A 56 82.38 5.24 -106.27
C GLY A 56 81.74 3.89 -105.91
N VAL A 57 82.49 2.77 -105.95
CA VAL A 57 81.97 1.46 -105.54
C VAL A 57 81.76 1.41 -104.03
N LEU A 58 82.76 1.82 -103.25
CA LEU A 58 82.70 1.81 -101.78
C LEU A 58 81.58 2.71 -101.24
N THR A 59 81.38 3.89 -101.83
CA THR A 59 80.28 4.79 -101.43
C THR A 59 78.91 4.22 -101.79
N ARG A 60 78.76 3.54 -102.92
CA ARG A 60 77.49 2.87 -103.26
C ARG A 60 77.20 1.71 -102.33
N GLU A 61 78.22 0.90 -102.02
CA GLU A 61 78.11 -0.21 -101.07
C GLU A 61 77.74 0.28 -99.66
N SER A 62 78.42 1.32 -99.16
CA SER A 62 78.11 1.89 -97.85
C SER A 62 76.70 2.52 -97.79
N VAL A 63 76.25 3.18 -98.86
CA VAL A 63 74.89 3.72 -98.94
C VAL A 63 73.84 2.62 -99.01
N VAL A 64 74.10 1.53 -99.73
CA VAL A 64 73.20 0.37 -99.78
C VAL A 64 73.09 -0.25 -98.39
N GLU A 65 74.21 -0.47 -97.69
CA GLU A 65 74.19 -1.04 -96.33
C GLU A 65 73.53 -0.09 -95.33
N ALA A 66 73.80 1.22 -95.39
CA ALA A 66 73.13 2.20 -94.54
C ALA A 66 71.60 2.22 -94.76
N LYS A 67 71.14 2.16 -96.02
CA LYS A 67 69.71 2.06 -96.34
C LYS A 67 69.11 0.74 -95.84
N ARG A 68 69.86 -0.37 -95.91
CA ARG A 68 69.43 -1.67 -95.39
C ARG A 68 69.26 -1.63 -93.87
N LEU A 69 70.25 -1.11 -93.14
CA LEU A 69 70.19 -0.91 -91.70
C LEU A 69 69.05 0.04 -91.29
N GLN A 70 68.83 1.13 -92.03
CA GLN A 70 67.72 2.04 -91.79
C GLN A 70 66.35 1.34 -91.95
N ARG A 71 66.18 0.51 -92.98
CA ARG A 71 64.96 -0.29 -93.18
C ARG A 71 64.77 -1.30 -92.05
N GLN A 72 65.83 -1.99 -91.62
CA GLN A 72 65.78 -2.92 -90.50
C GLN A 72 65.43 -2.21 -89.19
N ALA A 73 66.05 -1.06 -88.90
CA ALA A 73 65.76 -0.26 -87.72
C ALA A 73 64.33 0.30 -87.72
N HIS A 74 63.82 0.71 -88.89
CA HIS A 74 62.42 1.09 -89.04
C HIS A 74 61.48 -0.09 -88.75
N ALA A 75 61.69 -1.23 -89.40
CA ALA A 75 60.90 -2.44 -89.19
C ALA A 75 60.92 -2.89 -87.71
N ALA A 76 62.08 -2.88 -87.06
CA ALA A 76 62.22 -3.18 -85.65
C ALA A 76 61.42 -2.23 -84.76
N ARG A 77 61.51 -0.90 -85.00
CA ARG A 77 60.70 0.08 -84.26
C ARG A 77 59.21 -0.13 -84.43
N THR A 78 58.75 -0.41 -85.65
CA THR A 78 57.34 -0.70 -85.93
C THR A 78 56.87 -1.96 -85.20
N LEU A 79 57.64 -3.05 -85.27
CA LEU A 79 57.35 -4.31 -84.56
C LEU A 79 57.30 -4.11 -83.04
N GLN A 80 58.29 -3.41 -82.49
CA GLN A 80 58.33 -3.09 -81.05
C GLN A 80 57.15 -2.23 -80.62
N ALA A 81 56.77 -1.21 -81.40
CA ALA A 81 55.60 -0.38 -81.11
C ALA A 81 54.30 -1.20 -81.14
N MET A 82 54.13 -2.07 -82.14
CA MET A 82 53.00 -2.99 -82.21
C MET A 82 52.94 -3.95 -81.01
N TYR A 83 54.09 -4.51 -80.61
CA TYR A 83 54.18 -5.41 -79.47
C TYR A 83 53.84 -4.70 -78.15
N ARG A 84 54.43 -3.53 -77.89
CA ARG A 84 54.12 -2.71 -76.71
C ARG A 84 52.63 -2.36 -76.67
N GLY A 85 52.05 -1.97 -77.81
CA GLY A 85 50.62 -1.70 -77.93
C GLY A 85 49.75 -2.93 -77.65
N ARG A 86 50.13 -4.11 -78.16
CA ARG A 86 49.43 -5.37 -77.89
C ARG A 86 49.48 -5.73 -76.40
N LEU A 87 50.65 -5.61 -75.78
CA LEU A 87 50.84 -5.90 -74.37
C LEU A 87 49.99 -4.97 -73.49
N ALA A 88 50.00 -3.66 -73.77
CA ALA A 88 49.17 -2.68 -73.06
C ALA A 88 47.67 -2.99 -73.18
N ARG A 89 47.18 -3.30 -74.40
CA ARG A 89 45.78 -3.67 -74.60
C ARG A 89 45.40 -4.97 -73.88
N ARG A 90 46.27 -5.98 -73.91
CA ARG A 90 46.05 -7.24 -73.18
C ARG A 90 45.97 -6.99 -71.67
N ARG A 91 46.89 -6.18 -71.12
CA ARG A 91 46.86 -5.77 -69.71
C ARG A 91 45.57 -5.04 -69.35
N MET A 92 45.14 -4.09 -70.17
CA MET A 92 43.89 -3.35 -69.94
C MET A 92 42.65 -4.24 -70.03
N ALA A 93 42.62 -5.20 -70.95
CA ALA A 93 41.52 -6.17 -71.05
C ALA A 93 41.41 -7.03 -69.78
N LEU A 94 42.53 -7.53 -69.26
CA LEU A 94 42.58 -8.27 -68.00
C LEU A 94 42.11 -7.42 -66.81
N LEU A 95 42.58 -6.19 -66.71
CA LEU A 95 42.14 -5.26 -65.65
C LEU A 95 40.64 -4.95 -65.75
N LYS A 96 40.11 -4.75 -66.96
CA LYS A 96 38.68 -4.51 -67.18
C LYS A 96 37.85 -5.72 -66.73
N GLN A 97 38.28 -6.94 -67.10
CA GLN A 97 37.61 -8.18 -66.68
C GLN A 97 37.67 -8.36 -65.15
N ALA A 98 38.82 -8.13 -64.53
CA ALA A 98 38.97 -8.20 -63.08
C ALA A 98 38.07 -7.17 -62.37
N ASN A 99 38.00 -5.94 -62.88
CA ASN A 99 37.13 -4.90 -62.30
C ASN A 99 35.64 -5.25 -62.48
N GLN A 100 35.24 -5.82 -63.61
CA GLN A 100 33.87 -6.32 -63.80
C GLN A 100 33.52 -7.41 -62.80
N ARG A 101 34.40 -8.39 -62.59
CA ARG A 101 34.22 -9.44 -61.58
C ARG A 101 34.14 -8.85 -60.17
N ARG A 102 35.01 -7.89 -59.83
CA ARG A 102 34.99 -7.21 -58.53
C ARG A 102 33.68 -6.47 -58.31
N LYS A 103 33.20 -5.70 -59.29
CA LYS A 103 31.91 -4.99 -59.22
C LYS A 103 30.74 -5.97 -59.01
N ALA A 104 30.71 -7.07 -59.76
CA ALA A 104 29.70 -8.11 -59.60
C ALA A 104 29.75 -8.72 -58.19
N ALA A 105 30.94 -9.06 -57.69
CA ALA A 105 31.14 -9.58 -56.34
C ALA A 105 30.64 -8.60 -55.27
N THR A 106 30.94 -7.31 -55.39
CA THR A 106 30.46 -6.28 -54.45
C THR A 106 28.93 -6.21 -54.42
N VAL A 107 28.26 -6.28 -55.57
CA VAL A 107 26.79 -6.28 -55.63
C VAL A 107 26.20 -7.53 -54.96
N ILE A 108 26.78 -8.71 -55.24
CA ILE A 108 26.35 -9.97 -54.64
C ILE A 108 26.52 -9.93 -53.11
N GLN A 109 27.70 -9.51 -52.64
CA GLN A 109 28.02 -9.40 -51.22
C GLN A 109 27.09 -8.41 -50.51
N ARG A 110 26.84 -7.23 -51.09
CA ARG A 110 25.89 -6.24 -50.55
C ARG A 110 24.48 -6.83 -50.42
N ARG A 111 23.98 -7.50 -51.46
CA ARG A 111 22.65 -8.14 -51.43
C ARG A 111 22.58 -9.26 -50.39
N TYR A 112 23.62 -10.06 -50.27
CA TYR A 112 23.69 -11.15 -49.30
C TYR A 112 23.68 -10.62 -47.86
N ARG A 113 24.52 -9.63 -47.54
CA ARG A 113 24.52 -8.95 -46.23
C ARG A 113 23.17 -8.34 -45.91
N GLY A 114 22.53 -7.68 -46.87
CA GLY A 114 21.17 -7.14 -46.72
C GLY A 114 20.14 -8.24 -46.43
N ARG A 115 20.20 -9.39 -47.12
CA ARG A 115 19.32 -10.54 -46.84
C ARG A 115 19.51 -11.07 -45.42
N LEU A 116 20.76 -11.23 -44.97
CA LEU A 116 21.04 -11.70 -43.61
C LEU A 116 20.51 -10.74 -42.56
N HIS A 117 20.70 -9.44 -42.77
CA HIS A 117 20.16 -8.40 -41.89
C HIS A 117 18.63 -8.47 -41.81
N ASN A 118 17.95 -8.53 -42.95
CA ASN A 118 16.49 -8.64 -43.00
C ASN A 118 16.00 -9.93 -42.32
N ALA A 119 16.68 -11.06 -42.51
CA ALA A 119 16.34 -12.31 -41.84
C ALA A 119 16.50 -12.20 -40.31
N LYS A 120 17.56 -11.53 -39.82
CA LYS A 120 17.74 -11.25 -38.39
C LYS A 120 16.63 -10.33 -37.85
N GLN A 121 16.29 -9.27 -38.58
CA GLN A 121 15.20 -8.36 -38.19
C GLN A 121 13.85 -9.09 -38.12
N ILE A 122 13.53 -9.93 -39.11
CA ILE A 122 12.28 -10.71 -39.13
C ILE A 122 12.22 -11.66 -37.92
N ARG A 123 13.30 -12.37 -37.60
CA ARG A 123 13.36 -13.22 -36.40
C ARG A 123 13.13 -12.42 -35.12
N GLN A 124 13.81 -11.28 -34.97
CA GLN A 124 13.63 -10.40 -33.82
C GLN A 124 12.20 -9.87 -33.70
N MET A 125 11.55 -9.54 -34.83
CA MET A 125 10.15 -9.11 -34.86
C MET A 125 9.21 -10.23 -34.41
N ILE A 126 9.41 -11.45 -34.91
CA ILE A 126 8.65 -12.64 -34.49
C ILE A 126 8.83 -12.88 -32.99
N ASP A 127 10.05 -12.80 -32.46
CA ASP A 127 10.32 -13.01 -31.03
C ASP A 127 9.74 -11.91 -30.14
N ARG A 128 9.72 -10.65 -30.61
CA ARG A 128 9.01 -9.55 -29.94
C ARG A 128 7.51 -9.84 -29.87
N GLU A 129 6.91 -10.27 -30.97
CA GLU A 129 5.48 -10.58 -31.00
C GLU A 129 5.14 -11.81 -30.14
N ARG A 130 5.95 -12.88 -30.21
CA ARG A 130 5.84 -14.04 -29.31
C ARG A 130 5.89 -13.61 -27.84
N ARG A 131 6.83 -12.74 -27.45
CA ARG A 131 6.92 -12.20 -26.08
C ARG A 131 5.67 -11.40 -25.69
N ARG A 132 5.15 -10.53 -26.57
CA ARG A 132 3.90 -9.79 -26.31
C ARG A 132 2.72 -10.73 -26.07
N GLN A 133 2.57 -11.77 -26.90
CA GLN A 133 1.51 -12.75 -26.72
C GLN A 133 1.69 -13.58 -25.45
N ALA A 134 2.92 -13.98 -25.12
CA ALA A 134 3.23 -14.67 -23.87
C ALA A 134 2.85 -13.82 -22.64
N VAL A 135 3.16 -12.53 -22.64
CA VAL A 135 2.77 -11.60 -21.56
C VAL A 135 1.25 -11.52 -21.41
N LYS A 136 0.50 -11.45 -22.53
CA LYS A 136 -0.98 -11.48 -22.48
C LYS A 136 -1.51 -12.76 -21.85
N ILE A 137 -0.98 -13.92 -22.25
CA ILE A 137 -1.39 -15.22 -21.69
C ILE A 137 -1.03 -15.29 -20.19
N GLN A 138 0.17 -14.87 -19.81
CA GLN A 138 0.60 -14.83 -18.42
C GLN A 138 -0.29 -13.92 -17.56
N ALA A 139 -0.66 -12.73 -18.07
CA ALA A 139 -1.57 -11.82 -17.39
C ALA A 139 -2.95 -12.47 -17.16
N LEU A 140 -3.48 -13.18 -18.16
CA LEU A 140 -4.74 -13.93 -18.03
C LEU A 140 -4.64 -15.01 -16.96
N VAL A 141 -3.58 -15.83 -16.98
CA VAL A 141 -3.37 -16.91 -16.01
C VAL A 141 -3.21 -16.36 -14.60
N ARG A 142 -2.38 -15.33 -14.40
CA ARG A 142 -2.24 -14.64 -13.11
C ARG A 142 -3.58 -14.11 -12.62
N GLY A 143 -4.38 -13.52 -13.51
CA GLY A 143 -5.73 -13.05 -13.18
C GLY A 143 -6.68 -14.18 -12.76
N VAL A 144 -6.66 -15.33 -13.45
CA VAL A 144 -7.45 -16.51 -13.06
C VAL A 144 -7.02 -17.02 -11.68
N HIS A 145 -5.72 -17.13 -11.44
CA HIS A 145 -5.18 -17.59 -10.17
C HIS A 145 -5.54 -16.65 -9.02
N GLY A 146 -5.39 -15.34 -9.21
CA GLY A 146 -5.76 -14.32 -8.23
C GLY A 146 -7.26 -14.36 -7.89
N ARG A 147 -8.14 -14.49 -8.90
CA ARG A 147 -9.59 -14.64 -8.65
C ARG A 147 -9.93 -15.91 -7.90
N ALA A 148 -9.31 -17.04 -8.25
CA ALA A 148 -9.50 -18.29 -7.52
C ALA A 148 -9.07 -18.16 -6.05
N GLU A 149 -7.98 -17.45 -5.78
CA GLU A 149 -7.51 -17.24 -4.41
C GLU A 149 -8.44 -16.33 -3.61
N VAL A 150 -8.97 -15.26 -4.22
CA VAL A 150 -9.98 -14.40 -3.57
C VAL A 150 -11.22 -15.22 -3.18
N VAL A 151 -11.68 -16.13 -4.04
CA VAL A 151 -12.80 -17.04 -3.71
C VAL A 151 -12.47 -17.89 -2.50
N ARG A 152 -11.28 -18.53 -2.45
CA ARG A 152 -10.84 -19.33 -1.31
C ARG A 152 -10.75 -18.53 -0.01
N VAL A 153 -10.23 -17.30 -0.07
CA VAL A 153 -10.16 -16.39 1.09
C VAL A 153 -11.55 -16.03 1.59
N LYS A 154 -12.48 -15.69 0.67
CA LYS A 154 -13.88 -15.40 1.01
C LYS A 154 -14.56 -16.60 1.67
N GLU A 155 -14.38 -17.81 1.16
CA GLU A 155 -14.91 -19.03 1.76
C GLU A 155 -14.33 -19.29 3.16
N ARG A 156 -13.02 -19.12 3.35
CA ARG A 156 -12.37 -19.23 4.67
C ARG A 156 -12.97 -18.25 5.67
N ARG A 157 -13.14 -16.98 5.27
CA ARG A 157 -13.75 -15.94 6.11
C ARG A 157 -15.21 -16.27 6.43
N ALA A 158 -16.00 -16.69 5.44
CA ALA A 158 -17.39 -17.10 5.64
C ALA A 158 -17.52 -18.26 6.64
N LYS A 159 -16.66 -19.29 6.52
CA LYS A 159 -16.61 -20.40 7.48
C LYS A 159 -16.25 -19.93 8.89
N HIS A 160 -15.33 -18.97 9.02
CA HIS A 160 -14.96 -18.41 10.32
C HIS A 160 -16.12 -17.64 10.96
N VAL A 161 -16.78 -16.77 10.20
CA VAL A 161 -17.98 -16.04 10.66
C VAL A 161 -19.10 -17.02 11.03
N GLN A 162 -19.31 -18.08 10.25
CA GLN A 162 -20.31 -19.11 10.55
C GLN A 162 -20.00 -19.84 11.86
N LYS A 163 -18.73 -20.16 12.14
CA LYS A 163 -18.30 -20.74 13.42
C LYS A 163 -18.57 -19.77 14.58
N GLN A 164 -18.19 -18.50 14.44
CA GLN A 164 -18.45 -17.46 15.44
C GLN A 164 -19.95 -17.30 15.70
N HIS A 165 -20.76 -17.20 14.65
CA HIS A 165 -22.21 -17.09 14.76
C HIS A 165 -22.81 -18.30 15.48
N ARG A 166 -22.40 -19.53 15.11
CA ARG A 166 -22.87 -20.76 15.78
C ARG A 166 -22.52 -20.76 17.27
N SER A 167 -21.32 -20.33 17.63
CA SER A 167 -20.90 -20.20 19.04
C SER A 167 -21.71 -19.13 19.77
N ALA A 168 -21.90 -17.95 19.16
CA ALA A 168 -22.68 -16.86 19.72
C ALA A 168 -24.14 -17.28 19.98
N VAL A 169 -24.79 -17.95 19.02
CA VAL A 169 -26.15 -18.46 19.16
C VAL A 169 -26.25 -19.48 20.31
N ARG A 170 -25.25 -20.36 20.47
CA ARG A 170 -25.22 -21.29 21.61
C ARG A 170 -25.12 -20.56 22.95
N ILE A 171 -24.23 -19.59 23.06
CA ILE A 171 -24.06 -18.78 24.28
C ILE A 171 -25.36 -18.02 24.60
N GLN A 172 -25.96 -17.38 23.58
CA GLN A 172 -27.23 -16.67 23.72
C GLN A 172 -28.37 -17.60 24.17
N ALA A 173 -28.47 -18.81 23.62
CA ALA A 173 -29.48 -19.78 24.02
C ALA A 173 -29.32 -20.20 25.49
N VAL A 174 -28.08 -20.46 25.94
CA VAL A 174 -27.78 -20.77 27.34
C VAL A 174 -28.14 -19.60 28.25
N TYR A 175 -27.76 -18.38 27.88
CA TYR A 175 -28.08 -17.18 28.66
C TYR A 175 -29.58 -16.91 28.73
N ARG A 176 -30.31 -16.98 27.62
CA ARG A 176 -31.78 -16.84 27.59
C ARG A 176 -32.44 -17.85 28.52
N GLY A 177 -32.00 -19.12 28.48
CA GLY A 177 -32.50 -20.16 29.39
C GLY A 177 -32.15 -19.90 30.85
N HIS A 178 -30.94 -19.42 31.15
CA HIS A 178 -30.53 -19.03 32.49
C HIS A 178 -31.37 -17.86 33.03
N ARG A 179 -31.57 -16.81 32.23
CA ARG A 179 -32.43 -15.66 32.56
C ARG A 179 -33.86 -16.09 32.85
N SER A 180 -34.46 -16.97 32.03
CA SER A 180 -35.80 -17.51 32.29
C SER A 180 -35.87 -18.28 33.61
N ARG A 181 -34.84 -19.08 33.94
CA ARG A 181 -34.77 -19.82 35.22
C ARG A 181 -34.65 -18.89 36.41
N ILE A 182 -33.81 -17.85 36.35
CA ILE A 182 -33.71 -16.83 37.41
C ILE A 182 -35.07 -16.15 37.61
N GLY A 183 -35.72 -15.71 36.52
CA GLY A 183 -37.03 -15.08 36.59
C GLY A 183 -38.07 -15.98 37.28
N THR A 184 -38.10 -17.25 36.89
CA THR A 184 -39.01 -18.24 37.51
C THR A 184 -38.67 -18.48 38.99
N SER A 185 -37.39 -18.55 39.33
CA SER A 185 -36.94 -18.72 40.73
C SER A 185 -37.36 -17.55 41.60
N ILE A 186 -37.20 -16.32 41.11
CA ILE A 186 -37.64 -15.09 41.81
C ILE A 186 -39.16 -15.11 41.99
N GLN A 187 -39.91 -15.45 40.93
CA GLN A 187 -41.37 -15.51 40.99
C GLN A 187 -41.87 -16.58 41.98
N LEU A 188 -41.25 -17.77 42.00
CA LEU A 188 -41.56 -18.82 42.97
C LEU A 188 -41.20 -18.41 44.41
N ALA A 189 -40.07 -17.72 44.60
CA ALA A 189 -39.69 -17.19 45.91
C ALA A 189 -40.71 -16.16 46.41
N SER A 190 -41.14 -15.23 45.55
CA SER A 190 -42.20 -14.26 45.84
C SER A 190 -43.53 -14.94 46.18
N GLN A 191 -43.94 -15.96 45.41
CA GLN A 191 -45.17 -16.71 45.71
C GLN A 191 -45.07 -17.46 47.05
N ARG A 192 -43.93 -18.07 47.36
CA ARG A 192 -43.70 -18.73 48.65
C ARG A 192 -43.78 -17.74 49.81
N GLU A 193 -43.23 -16.54 49.63
CA GLU A 193 -43.30 -15.48 50.64
C GLU A 193 -44.73 -14.98 50.85
N ALA A 194 -45.46 -14.73 49.76
CA ALA A 194 -46.88 -14.35 49.83
C ALA A 194 -47.73 -15.44 50.51
N LEU A 195 -47.45 -16.72 50.23
CA LEU A 195 -48.12 -17.83 50.90
C LEU A 195 -47.77 -17.87 52.39
N ARG A 196 -46.49 -17.67 52.76
CA ARG A 196 -46.05 -17.60 54.16
C ARG A 196 -46.78 -16.50 54.93
N GLN A 197 -46.81 -15.29 54.39
CA GLN A 197 -47.55 -14.17 54.99
C GLN A 197 -49.04 -14.48 55.16
N ARG A 198 -49.67 -15.11 54.15
CA ARG A 198 -51.07 -15.56 54.26
C ARG A 198 -51.26 -16.61 55.36
N THR A 199 -50.34 -17.58 55.47
CA THR A 199 -50.41 -18.60 56.51
C THR A 199 -50.20 -18.01 57.90
N GLU A 200 -49.26 -17.07 58.07
CA GLU A 200 -49.02 -16.37 59.34
C GLU A 200 -50.18 -15.47 59.74
N ALA A 201 -50.79 -14.76 58.78
CA ALA A 201 -52.00 -14.01 59.01
C ALA A 201 -53.16 -14.94 59.41
N ALA A 202 -53.33 -16.07 58.71
CA ALA A 202 -54.35 -17.05 59.03
C ALA A 202 -54.16 -17.66 60.42
N THR A 203 -52.94 -18.03 60.82
CA THR A 203 -52.66 -18.55 62.16
C THR A 203 -52.94 -17.49 63.23
N THR A 204 -52.55 -16.24 63.00
CA THR A 204 -52.84 -15.11 63.89
C THR A 204 -54.35 -14.88 64.06
N ILE A 205 -55.11 -14.89 62.96
CA ILE A 205 -56.58 -14.76 63.01
C ILE A 205 -57.20 -15.95 63.75
N GLN A 206 -56.72 -17.16 63.49
CA GLN A 206 -57.23 -18.37 64.13
C GLN A 206 -56.93 -18.39 65.63
N THR A 207 -55.75 -17.98 66.09
CA THR A 207 -55.42 -17.89 67.52
C THR A 207 -56.28 -16.85 68.22
N LEU A 208 -56.46 -15.68 67.61
CA LEU A 208 -57.37 -14.63 68.11
C LEU A 208 -58.82 -15.13 68.18
N PHE A 209 -59.31 -15.80 67.14
CA PHE A 209 -60.66 -16.35 67.11
C PHE A 209 -60.87 -17.44 68.17
N ARG A 210 -59.93 -18.41 68.29
CA ARG A 210 -59.98 -19.46 69.32
C ARG A 210 -59.97 -18.85 70.72
N GLY A 211 -59.12 -17.85 70.95
CA GLY A 211 -59.07 -17.11 72.21
C GLY A 211 -60.37 -16.35 72.50
N ARG A 212 -60.93 -15.65 71.51
CA ARG A 212 -62.22 -14.95 71.63
C ARG A 212 -63.36 -15.92 71.89
N LYS A 213 -63.41 -17.05 71.18
CA LYS A 213 -64.42 -18.10 71.36
C LYS A 213 -64.35 -18.67 72.77
N ALA A 214 -63.16 -19.01 73.28
CA ALA A 214 -62.96 -19.49 74.64
C ALA A 214 -63.39 -18.47 75.70
N LYS A 215 -63.04 -17.19 75.51
CA LYS A 215 -63.51 -16.09 76.38
C LYS A 215 -65.03 -15.98 76.36
N HIS A 216 -65.66 -16.03 75.19
CA HIS A 216 -67.11 -15.95 75.04
C HIS A 216 -67.83 -17.15 75.67
N THR A 217 -67.29 -18.38 75.55
CA THR A 217 -67.87 -19.56 76.22
C THR A 217 -67.77 -19.45 77.73
N VAL A 218 -66.64 -18.99 78.26
CA VAL A 218 -66.47 -18.76 79.72
C VAL A 218 -67.43 -17.66 80.20
N LEU A 219 -67.56 -16.57 79.45
CA LEU A 219 -68.53 -15.51 79.77
C LEU A 219 -69.96 -16.05 79.74
N ALA A 220 -70.34 -16.84 78.73
CA ALA A 220 -71.66 -17.46 78.64
C ALA A 220 -71.95 -18.36 79.85
N HIS A 221 -70.99 -19.19 80.28
CA HIS A 221 -71.14 -19.99 81.51
C HIS A 221 -71.26 -19.13 82.77
N LYS A 222 -70.48 -18.04 82.87
CA LYS A 222 -70.59 -17.09 84.00
C LYS A 222 -71.95 -16.40 84.03
N VAL A 223 -72.45 -15.95 82.87
CA VAL A 223 -73.77 -15.33 82.74
C VAL A 223 -74.89 -16.33 83.04
N ALA A 224 -74.82 -17.56 82.52
CA ALA A 224 -75.79 -18.61 82.82
C ALA A 224 -75.84 -18.91 84.32
N ARG A 225 -74.67 -19.12 84.95
CA ARG A 225 -74.57 -19.30 86.41
C ARG A 225 -75.18 -18.11 87.17
N MET A 226 -74.87 -16.88 86.76
CA MET A 226 -75.41 -15.68 87.40
C MET A 226 -76.93 -15.57 87.20
N ASN A 227 -77.44 -15.89 86.03
CA ASN A 227 -78.88 -15.92 85.75
C ASN A 227 -79.60 -17.00 86.58
N ASP A 228 -79.00 -18.18 86.74
CA ASP A 228 -79.55 -19.25 87.59
C ASP A 228 -79.61 -18.79 89.05
N MET A 229 -78.55 -18.13 89.55
CA MET A 229 -78.53 -17.56 90.91
C MET A 229 -79.59 -16.46 91.08
N VAL A 230 -79.75 -15.58 90.09
CA VAL A 230 -80.81 -14.55 90.07
C VAL A 230 -82.21 -15.18 90.03
N ALA A 231 -82.41 -16.21 89.21
CA ALA A 231 -83.68 -16.92 89.09
C ALA A 231 -84.04 -17.59 90.42
N ASN A 232 -83.10 -18.29 91.06
CA ASN A 232 -83.32 -18.91 92.37
C ASN A 232 -83.61 -17.86 93.45
N ALA A 233 -82.89 -16.73 93.45
CA ALA A 233 -83.15 -15.63 94.39
C ALA A 233 -84.54 -14.99 94.20
N ARG A 234 -85.08 -14.98 92.98
CA ARG A 234 -86.46 -14.50 92.70
C ARG A 234 -87.56 -15.44 93.19
N VAL A 235 -87.25 -16.72 93.37
CA VAL A 235 -88.24 -17.71 93.78
C VAL A 235 -88.66 -17.50 95.24
N TRP A 236 -87.73 -17.08 96.10
CA TRP A 236 -87.98 -16.78 97.50
C TRP A 236 -88.20 -15.29 97.71
N GLY A 237 -89.40 -14.91 98.15
CA GLY A 237 -89.73 -13.54 98.55
C GLY A 237 -89.71 -13.39 100.07
N GLN A 238 -89.07 -12.34 100.59
CA GLN A 238 -89.10 -12.00 102.01
C GLN A 238 -90.37 -11.19 102.34
N PHE A 239 -91.16 -11.66 103.32
CA PHE A 239 -92.36 -10.99 103.81
C PHE A 239 -92.33 -10.84 105.33
N TRP A 240 -93.02 -9.82 105.84
CA TRP A 240 -93.17 -9.60 107.28
C TRP A 240 -94.48 -10.18 107.77
N SER A 241 -94.47 -10.95 108.87
CA SER A 241 -95.68 -11.44 109.52
C SER A 241 -95.94 -10.66 110.81
N ASP A 242 -97.07 -9.97 110.88
CA ASP A 242 -97.48 -9.19 112.05
C ASP A 242 -97.82 -10.08 113.25
N ASP A 243 -98.26 -11.31 113.02
CA ASP A 243 -98.62 -12.26 114.08
C ASP A 243 -97.40 -12.87 114.77
N ALA A 244 -96.29 -13.03 114.04
CA ALA A 244 -95.03 -13.61 114.53
C ALA A 244 -93.94 -12.56 114.82
N ASN A 245 -94.17 -11.30 114.43
CA ASN A 245 -93.23 -10.18 114.54
C ASN A 245 -91.82 -10.49 113.99
N ALA A 246 -91.77 -11.26 112.88
CA ALA A 246 -90.54 -11.71 112.23
C ALA A 246 -90.72 -11.81 110.71
N PHE A 247 -89.61 -11.70 109.98
CA PHE A 247 -89.61 -11.98 108.55
C PHE A 247 -89.72 -13.49 108.31
N PHE A 248 -90.55 -13.87 107.35
CA PHE A 248 -90.58 -15.21 106.78
C PHE A 248 -90.28 -15.12 105.28
N PHE A 249 -89.75 -16.21 104.73
CA PHE A 249 -89.43 -16.35 103.33
C PHE A 249 -90.45 -17.27 102.69
N TYR A 250 -91.12 -16.77 101.67
CA TYR A 250 -92.15 -17.49 100.94
C TYR A 250 -91.61 -17.96 99.59
N HIS A 251 -91.71 -19.26 99.33
CA HIS A 251 -91.35 -19.84 98.05
C HIS A 251 -92.52 -19.71 97.08
N SER A 252 -92.38 -18.86 96.06
CA SER A 252 -93.44 -18.53 95.10
C SER A 252 -94.01 -19.73 94.32
N GLN A 253 -93.24 -20.80 94.11
CA GLN A 253 -93.70 -21.97 93.34
C GLN A 253 -94.23 -23.14 94.19
N THR A 254 -93.64 -23.47 95.34
CA THR A 254 -94.07 -24.58 96.20
C THR A 254 -95.10 -24.16 97.25
N GLY A 255 -95.21 -22.85 97.51
CA GLY A 255 -96.08 -22.30 98.55
C GLY A 255 -95.55 -22.52 99.97
N GLU A 256 -94.33 -23.02 100.12
CA GLU A 256 -93.69 -23.24 101.41
C GLU A 256 -93.23 -21.92 102.03
N ALA A 257 -93.43 -21.78 103.33
CA ALA A 257 -92.97 -20.64 104.11
C ALA A 257 -91.98 -21.10 105.18
N ILE A 258 -90.76 -20.58 105.13
CA ILE A 258 -89.70 -20.87 106.10
C ILE A 258 -89.30 -19.60 106.85
N TRP A 259 -88.82 -19.75 108.07
CA TRP A 259 -88.42 -18.63 108.93
C TRP A 259 -86.91 -18.34 108.88
N GLU A 260 -86.13 -19.24 108.29
CA GLU A 260 -84.69 -19.09 108.12
C GLU A 260 -84.36 -18.63 106.69
N PRO A 261 -83.33 -17.79 106.49
CA PRO A 261 -82.94 -17.34 105.17
C PRO A 261 -82.57 -18.51 104.24
N PRO A 262 -83.18 -18.63 103.04
CA PRO A 262 -82.84 -19.67 102.09
C PRO A 262 -81.38 -19.58 101.62
N GLU A 263 -80.67 -20.71 101.59
CA GLU A 263 -79.28 -20.77 101.10
C GLU A 263 -79.15 -20.48 99.59
N ASP A 264 -80.20 -20.74 98.82
CA ASP A 264 -80.20 -20.56 97.36
C ASP A 264 -80.45 -19.10 96.92
N GLY A 265 -80.54 -18.17 97.88
CA GLY A 265 -80.78 -16.75 97.65
C GLY A 265 -82.25 -16.36 97.82
N TYR A 266 -82.50 -15.06 98.02
CA TYR A 266 -83.85 -14.53 98.21
C TYR A 266 -83.95 -13.07 97.76
N THR A 267 -85.18 -12.63 97.47
CA THR A 267 -85.51 -11.26 97.13
C THR A 267 -85.94 -10.52 98.39
N LYS A 268 -85.27 -9.41 98.66
CA LYS A 268 -85.63 -8.51 99.76
C LYS A 268 -86.82 -7.64 99.40
N VAL A 269 -87.46 -7.08 100.43
CA VAL A 269 -88.57 -6.13 100.32
C VAL A 269 -88.20 -4.84 99.55
N ASP A 270 -86.92 -4.47 99.50
CA ASP A 270 -86.41 -3.30 98.77
C ASP A 270 -86.16 -3.55 97.28
N GLY A 271 -86.46 -4.77 96.78
CA GLY A 271 -86.25 -5.17 95.40
C GLY A 271 -84.80 -5.56 95.07
N GLN A 272 -83.91 -5.66 96.07
CA GLN A 272 -82.57 -6.19 95.89
C GLN A 272 -82.55 -7.72 96.00
N LEU A 273 -81.73 -8.35 95.16
CA LEU A 273 -81.56 -9.79 95.13
C LEU A 273 -80.30 -10.18 95.90
N VAL A 274 -80.45 -11.04 96.90
CA VAL A 274 -79.32 -11.69 97.58
C VAL A 274 -79.08 -13.03 96.91
N LEU A 275 -77.95 -13.18 96.25
CA LEU A 275 -77.57 -14.43 95.59
C LEU A 275 -77.01 -15.44 96.59
N ARG A 276 -76.97 -16.72 96.18
CA ARG A 276 -76.39 -17.84 96.95
C ARG A 276 -74.94 -17.65 97.39
N ASP A 277 -74.16 -16.84 96.67
CA ASP A 277 -72.78 -16.52 97.07
C ASP A 277 -72.67 -15.33 98.06
N GLY A 278 -73.81 -14.82 98.54
CA GLY A 278 -73.90 -13.71 99.48
C GLY A 278 -73.81 -12.32 98.83
N SER A 279 -73.67 -12.25 97.50
CA SER A 279 -73.64 -10.97 96.79
C SER A 279 -75.05 -10.36 96.69
N VAL A 280 -75.16 -9.06 97.01
CA VAL A 280 -76.40 -8.30 96.90
C VAL A 280 -76.34 -7.47 95.62
N ILE A 281 -77.23 -7.76 94.67
CA ILE A 281 -77.25 -7.13 93.35
C ILE A 281 -78.63 -6.51 93.12
N PRO A 282 -78.73 -5.28 92.59
CA PRO A 282 -80.00 -4.75 92.07
C PRO A 282 -80.48 -5.59 90.87
N ASP A 283 -81.80 -5.69 90.67
CA ASP A 283 -82.36 -6.51 89.59
C ASP A 283 -81.82 -6.04 88.20
N PRO A 284 -81.17 -6.94 87.42
CA PRO A 284 -80.64 -6.64 86.09
C PRO A 284 -81.68 -6.10 85.09
N ALA A 285 -82.98 -6.32 85.32
CA ALA A 285 -84.06 -5.79 84.48
C ALA A 285 -84.23 -4.26 84.60
N LEU A 286 -83.67 -3.63 85.62
CA LEU A 286 -83.79 -2.18 85.87
C LEU A 286 -82.56 -1.36 85.40
N ALA A 287 -81.51 -2.01 84.88
CA ALA A 287 -80.16 -1.42 84.81
C ALA A 287 -79.64 -1.00 83.41
N VAL A 288 -80.45 -0.91 82.34
CA VAL A 288 -79.92 -0.65 80.98
C VAL A 288 -80.46 0.65 80.33
N ARG A 289 -79.67 1.74 80.43
CA ARG A 289 -79.58 2.86 79.45
C ARG A 289 -78.16 3.47 79.46
N VAL A 290 -77.73 4.00 78.31
CA VAL A 290 -76.51 4.80 77.96
C VAL A 290 -75.37 3.99 77.29
N GLU A 291 -75.26 4.01 75.94
CA GLU A 291 -74.42 4.87 75.02
C GLU A 291 -72.91 4.51 75.05
N ASP A 292 -72.01 4.70 74.06
CA ASP A 292 -71.88 5.26 72.69
C ASP A 292 -70.52 4.64 72.16
N GLY A 293 -70.12 4.56 70.89
CA GLY A 293 -69.79 5.63 69.95
C GLY A 293 -68.31 5.58 69.46
N THR A 294 -68.07 5.66 68.13
CA THR A 294 -66.97 6.41 67.42
C THR A 294 -65.49 5.92 67.53
N ALA A 295 -64.47 6.22 66.69
CA ALA A 295 -64.18 7.06 65.49
C ALA A 295 -62.88 6.56 64.78
N GLY A 296 -62.68 6.78 63.46
CA GLY A 296 -61.69 7.74 62.85
C GLY A 296 -60.31 7.10 62.51
N ARG A 297 -59.38 7.60 61.66
CA ARG A 297 -59.20 8.50 60.48
C ARG A 297 -57.67 8.44 60.15
N ASP A 298 -57.18 8.74 58.92
CA ASP A 298 -55.97 9.58 58.66
C ASP A 298 -55.62 9.82 57.16
N LYS A 299 -54.70 10.79 56.93
CA LYS A 299 -54.55 11.80 55.84
C LYS A 299 -53.23 11.64 55.00
N PRO A 300 -53.01 12.31 53.83
CA PRO A 300 -51.90 12.10 52.87
C PRO A 300 -50.77 13.19 52.81
N LEU A 301 -49.73 12.96 51.97
CA LEU A 301 -48.48 13.73 51.73
C LEU A 301 -48.37 14.29 50.28
N ASP A 302 -47.82 15.52 50.15
CA ASP A 302 -47.33 16.25 48.94
C ASP A 302 -45.88 15.78 48.56
N GLY A 303 -45.21 16.04 47.43
CA GLY A 303 -45.33 16.89 46.24
C GLY A 303 -43.90 17.12 45.65
N ASP A 304 -43.69 16.88 44.35
CA ASP A 304 -42.35 16.75 43.71
C ASP A 304 -41.92 17.97 42.86
N GLU A 305 -40.61 18.30 42.86
CA GLU A 305 -39.95 19.33 42.03
C GLU A 305 -39.29 18.73 40.78
N GLU A 306 -39.32 19.50 39.69
CA GLU A 306 -39.12 19.14 38.27
C GLU A 306 -37.63 19.19 37.86
N THR A 307 -37.07 18.07 37.36
CA THR A 307 -35.65 17.94 36.99
C THR A 307 -35.44 17.77 35.48
N ASP A 308 -34.49 18.54 34.95
CA ASP A 308 -34.14 18.71 33.53
C ASP A 308 -33.21 17.61 32.96
N ASP A 309 -33.33 16.36 33.44
CA ASP A 309 -32.62 15.18 32.91
C ASP A 309 -33.53 14.39 31.95
N ALA A 310 -33.90 15.04 30.85
CA ALA A 310 -34.89 14.49 29.94
C ALA A 310 -34.25 13.52 28.93
N LYS A 311 -34.59 12.23 29.05
CA LYS A 311 -34.25 11.20 28.07
C LYS A 311 -35.04 11.41 26.78
N CYS A 312 -34.52 10.92 25.67
CA CYS A 312 -35.24 10.99 24.41
C CYS A 312 -36.58 10.24 24.50
N VAL A 313 -37.68 10.95 24.30
CA VAL A 313 -39.06 10.45 24.39
C VAL A 313 -39.34 9.22 23.50
N GLU A 314 -38.59 9.07 22.41
CA GLU A 314 -38.78 7.96 21.45
C GLU A 314 -38.00 6.70 21.81
N CYS A 315 -36.87 6.83 22.52
CA CYS A 315 -36.00 5.68 22.76
C CYS A 315 -35.71 5.39 24.24
N ASP A 316 -35.94 6.33 25.15
CA ASP A 316 -35.69 6.23 26.60
C ASP A 316 -34.29 5.73 27.01
N GLU A 317 -33.38 5.59 26.05
CA GLU A 317 -32.05 5.03 26.19
C GLU A 317 -30.98 6.10 26.02
N ASN A 318 -31.16 7.00 25.04
CA ASN A 318 -30.21 8.06 24.75
C ASN A 318 -30.67 9.38 25.37
N ASP A 319 -29.71 10.15 25.87
CA ASP A 319 -29.95 11.51 26.32
C ASP A 319 -30.47 12.36 25.16
N ALA A 320 -31.43 13.24 25.46
CA ALA A 320 -31.98 14.11 24.44
C ALA A 320 -31.00 15.24 24.11
N THR A 321 -30.64 15.36 22.83
CA THR A 321 -29.74 16.39 22.29
C THR A 321 -30.48 17.56 21.64
N ARG A 322 -31.78 17.37 21.31
CA ARG A 322 -32.62 18.36 20.63
C ARG A 322 -33.98 18.46 21.30
N ARG A 323 -34.40 19.69 21.62
CA ARG A 323 -35.79 19.99 21.97
C ARG A 323 -36.48 20.58 20.74
N CYS A 324 -37.61 19.99 20.33
CA CYS A 324 -38.43 20.53 19.27
C CYS A 324 -39.23 21.73 19.79
N ALA A 325 -39.20 22.87 19.10
CA ALA A 325 -39.92 24.06 19.54
C ALA A 325 -41.45 23.95 19.39
N GLN A 326 -41.92 23.09 18.49
CA GLN A 326 -43.36 22.93 18.19
C GLN A 326 -43.98 21.68 18.79
N CYS A 327 -43.19 20.63 19.05
CA CYS A 327 -43.65 19.45 19.79
C CYS A 327 -43.42 19.60 21.30
N GLU A 328 -42.53 20.51 21.71
CA GLU A 328 -42.01 20.68 23.09
C GLU A 328 -41.27 19.46 23.68
N ASP A 329 -41.38 18.31 23.00
CA ASP A 329 -40.70 17.06 23.27
C ASP A 329 -39.18 17.11 23.02
N VAL A 330 -38.48 16.22 23.72
CA VAL A 330 -37.03 16.07 23.68
C VAL A 330 -36.61 14.78 22.96
N PHE A 331 -35.64 14.89 22.06
CA PHE A 331 -35.20 13.80 21.20
C PHE A 331 -33.67 13.71 21.14
N CYS A 332 -33.13 12.50 20.93
CA CYS A 332 -31.74 12.34 20.49
C CYS A 332 -31.64 12.61 18.98
N ASP A 333 -30.44 12.89 18.47
CA ASP A 333 -30.23 13.27 17.05
C ASP A 333 -30.84 12.24 16.07
N ALA A 334 -30.60 10.96 16.32
CA ALA A 334 -31.09 9.88 15.46
C ALA A 334 -32.62 9.75 15.46
N CYS A 335 -33.26 9.96 16.61
CA CYS A 335 -34.73 9.92 16.70
C CYS A 335 -35.35 11.20 16.15
N TYR A 336 -34.73 12.36 16.37
CA TYR A 336 -35.18 13.62 15.81
C TYR A 336 -35.18 13.58 14.28
N ASP A 337 -34.06 13.15 13.66
CA ASP A 337 -33.97 13.07 12.21
C ASP A 337 -34.95 12.05 11.63
N LYS A 338 -35.29 10.97 12.35
CA LYS A 338 -36.33 10.02 11.92
C LYS A 338 -37.74 10.60 12.02
N THR A 339 -38.07 11.29 13.10
CA THR A 339 -39.43 11.79 13.36
C THR A 339 -39.71 13.16 12.71
N HIS A 340 -38.65 13.91 12.37
CA HIS A 340 -38.71 15.27 11.82
C HIS A 340 -38.11 15.38 10.41
N SER A 341 -37.78 14.29 9.72
CA SER A 341 -37.36 14.34 8.30
C SER A 341 -38.51 14.35 7.30
N SER A 342 -39.76 14.05 7.71
CA SER A 342 -40.88 13.88 6.78
C SER A 342 -42.18 14.55 7.23
N GLY A 343 -43.01 14.94 6.25
CA GLY A 343 -44.33 15.52 6.48
C GLY A 343 -44.30 16.92 7.07
N LYS A 344 -45.38 17.29 7.80
CA LYS A 344 -45.53 18.62 8.41
C LYS A 344 -44.49 18.91 9.51
N ARG A 345 -43.92 17.85 10.12
CA ARG A 345 -42.89 17.95 11.17
C ARG A 345 -41.51 18.32 10.65
N ALA A 346 -41.28 18.26 9.33
CA ALA A 346 -40.03 18.72 8.72
C ALA A 346 -39.84 20.24 8.77
N GLN A 347 -40.91 21.00 9.03
CA GLN A 347 -40.84 22.45 9.22
C GLN A 347 -40.61 22.85 10.68
N HIS A 348 -40.56 21.87 11.60
CA HIS A 348 -40.31 22.17 12.99
C HIS A 348 -38.86 22.58 13.19
N THR A 349 -38.68 23.61 14.00
CA THR A 349 -37.38 24.12 14.40
C THR A 349 -37.02 23.54 15.76
N TRP A 350 -35.73 23.38 16.02
CA TRP A 350 -35.23 22.77 17.26
C TRP A 350 -34.14 23.61 17.89
N LYS A 351 -34.00 23.44 19.21
CA LYS A 351 -32.91 24.03 20.01
C LYS A 351 -32.04 22.90 20.55
N ALA A 352 -30.72 23.06 20.43
CA ALA A 352 -29.76 22.14 21.01
C ALA A 352 -29.88 22.15 22.55
N MET A 353 -29.92 20.97 23.14
CA MET A 353 -29.96 20.72 24.58
C MET A 353 -28.88 19.68 24.91
N GLY A 354 -28.24 19.78 26.07
CA GLY A 354 -27.23 18.83 26.50
C GLY A 354 -25.79 19.10 26.02
N PRO A 355 -24.81 18.31 26.51
CA PRO A 355 -23.39 18.54 26.28
C PRO A 355 -22.96 18.18 24.84
N ILE A 356 -22.21 19.08 24.20
CA ILE A 356 -21.63 18.84 22.86
C ILE A 356 -20.57 17.72 22.95
N LYS A 357 -20.66 16.73 22.07
CA LYS A 357 -19.78 15.55 22.05
C LYS A 357 -18.58 15.76 21.11
N CYS A 358 -17.51 15.00 21.36
CA CYS A 358 -16.33 14.95 20.49
C CYS A 358 -16.68 14.38 19.11
N VAL A 359 -16.27 15.06 18.04
CA VAL A 359 -16.52 14.63 16.65
C VAL A 359 -15.86 13.30 16.30
N GLU A 360 -14.74 12.97 16.95
CA GLU A 360 -13.94 11.80 16.59
C GLU A 360 -14.39 10.53 17.30
N CYS A 361 -14.70 10.64 18.59
CA CYS A 361 -15.06 9.46 19.38
C CYS A 361 -16.57 9.33 19.63
N GLU A 362 -17.35 10.40 19.40
CA GLU A 362 -18.80 10.52 19.63
C GLU A 362 -19.30 10.07 21.02
N LYS A 363 -18.38 9.77 21.93
CA LYS A 363 -18.63 9.16 23.24
C LYS A 363 -18.38 10.15 24.37
N MET A 364 -17.23 10.82 24.32
CA MET A 364 -16.84 11.78 25.35
C MET A 364 -17.38 13.17 25.04
N LYS A 365 -17.67 13.95 26.08
CA LYS A 365 -17.95 15.39 25.95
C LYS A 365 -16.76 16.10 25.33
N ALA A 366 -17.03 17.01 24.40
CA ALA A 366 -15.99 17.84 23.82
C ALA A 366 -15.55 18.88 24.85
N THR A 367 -14.24 18.94 25.07
CA THR A 367 -13.61 19.90 25.99
C THR A 367 -12.86 20.98 25.24
N ARG A 368 -12.46 20.72 24.00
CA ARG A 368 -11.66 21.62 23.16
C ARG A 368 -12.35 21.92 21.84
N TRP A 369 -12.30 23.18 21.42
CA TRP A 369 -12.69 23.62 20.08
C TRP A 369 -11.44 23.96 19.28
N CYS A 370 -11.25 23.33 18.13
CA CYS A 370 -10.14 23.66 17.23
C CYS A 370 -10.55 24.81 16.30
N ASP A 371 -9.80 25.92 16.29
CA ASP A 371 -10.14 27.08 15.47
C ASP A 371 -9.96 26.81 13.96
N GLN A 372 -9.02 25.94 13.58
CA GLN A 372 -8.69 25.65 12.18
C GLN A 372 -9.49 24.47 11.62
N CYS A 373 -9.80 23.46 12.43
CA CYS A 373 -10.70 22.38 12.04
C CYS A 373 -12.18 22.79 12.15
N LEU A 374 -12.48 23.82 12.97
CA LEU A 374 -13.84 24.26 13.29
C LEU A 374 -14.71 23.15 13.88
N ASP A 375 -14.08 22.24 14.62
CA ASP A 375 -14.72 21.04 15.16
C ASP A 375 -14.46 20.88 16.67
N PRO A 376 -15.42 20.31 17.42
CA PRO A 376 -15.30 20.02 18.84
C PRO A 376 -14.64 18.65 19.10
N TYR A 377 -13.62 18.61 19.95
CA TYR A 377 -12.87 17.41 20.33
C TYR A 377 -12.84 17.20 21.84
N CYS A 378 -12.76 15.94 22.30
CA CYS A 378 -12.35 15.64 23.67
C CYS A 378 -10.84 15.77 23.81
N LEU A 379 -10.35 15.82 25.06
CA LEU A 379 -8.94 15.99 25.38
C LEU A 379 -8.04 14.98 24.64
N GLY A 380 -8.37 13.69 24.73
CA GLY A 380 -7.59 12.60 24.14
C GLY A 380 -7.56 12.65 22.61
N CYS A 381 -8.73 12.79 21.96
CA CYS A 381 -8.79 12.87 20.50
C CYS A 381 -8.07 14.10 19.96
N PHE A 382 -8.18 15.24 20.65
CA PHE A 382 -7.45 16.44 20.24
C PHE A 382 -5.94 16.21 20.31
N ALA A 383 -5.43 15.66 21.42
CA ALA A 383 -4.01 15.40 21.61
C ALA A 383 -3.46 14.41 20.56
N ILE A 384 -4.20 13.37 20.20
CA ILE A 384 -3.76 12.37 19.21
C ILE A 384 -3.71 12.98 17.80
N ILE A 385 -4.78 13.67 17.39
CA ILE A 385 -4.93 14.16 16.01
C ILE A 385 -4.09 15.41 15.75
N HIS A 386 -3.86 16.22 16.78
CA HIS A 386 -3.10 17.46 16.68
C HIS A 386 -1.67 17.32 17.23
N ALA A 387 -1.17 16.10 17.49
CA ALA A 387 0.21 15.88 17.92
C ALA A 387 1.26 15.98 16.80
N LYS A 388 0.91 15.66 15.54
CA LYS A 388 1.87 15.52 14.43
C LYS A 388 1.36 16.12 13.12
N GLY A 389 2.29 16.49 12.24
CA GLY A 389 2.01 17.02 10.90
C GLY A 389 1.45 18.45 10.92
N ASN A 390 0.84 18.88 9.82
CA ASN A 390 0.35 20.27 9.66
C ASN A 390 -0.73 20.67 10.68
N LYS A 391 -1.39 19.70 11.33
CA LYS A 391 -2.42 19.95 12.35
C LYS A 391 -1.85 20.29 13.72
N SER A 392 -0.54 20.15 13.96
CA SER A 392 0.08 20.52 15.24
C SER A 392 0.17 22.04 15.48
N LEU A 393 0.04 22.82 14.40
CA LEU A 393 0.00 24.29 14.47
C LEU A 393 -1.40 24.83 14.74
N HIS A 394 -2.41 23.97 14.90
CA HIS A 394 -3.77 24.38 15.15
C HIS A 394 -3.92 24.88 16.58
N THR A 395 -4.47 26.08 16.71
CA THR A 395 -4.84 26.68 18.00
C THR A 395 -6.23 26.20 18.41
N TRP A 396 -6.44 26.12 19.71
CA TRP A 396 -7.70 25.66 20.27
C TRP A 396 -8.12 26.52 21.45
N LYS A 397 -9.41 26.48 21.76
CA LYS A 397 -10.02 27.17 22.90
C LYS A 397 -10.81 26.16 23.73
N ASP A 398 -10.89 26.41 25.04
CA ASP A 398 -11.74 25.61 25.92
C ASP A 398 -13.21 25.84 25.58
N MET A 399 -13.98 24.75 25.56
CA MET A 399 -15.44 24.84 25.46
C MET A 399 -16.01 25.47 26.75
N PRO A 400 -16.97 26.40 26.65
CA PRO A 400 -17.54 27.05 27.82
C PRO A 400 -18.18 26.03 28.76
N LYS A 401 -17.77 26.04 30.03
CA LYS A 401 -18.40 25.25 31.10
C LYS A 401 -19.80 25.82 31.33
N MET A 402 -20.84 25.09 30.94
CA MET A 402 -22.19 25.39 31.40
C MET A 402 -22.24 25.13 32.91
N ASN A 403 -22.58 26.16 33.69
CA ASN A 403 -22.55 26.14 35.15
C ASN A 403 -23.54 25.10 35.72
N GLY A 404 -23.04 24.17 36.53
CA GLY A 404 -23.86 23.26 37.34
C GLY A 404 -23.13 21.94 37.63
N SER A 405 -22.76 21.73 38.89
CA SER A 405 -21.86 20.68 39.36
C SER A 405 -22.52 19.31 39.59
N ILE A 406 -21.92 18.29 38.96
CA ILE A 406 -21.54 16.94 39.44
C ILE A 406 -22.67 15.97 39.88
N GLY A 407 -23.05 15.11 38.94
CA GLY A 407 -23.26 13.66 39.17
C GLY A 407 -22.16 12.87 38.44
N PRO A 408 -21.92 11.58 38.74
CA PRO A 408 -20.74 10.85 38.27
C PRO A 408 -20.90 10.44 36.80
N LEU A 409 -20.72 11.41 35.91
CA LEU A 409 -20.47 11.18 34.48
C LEU A 409 -18.99 11.46 34.28
N GLU A 410 -18.22 10.40 33.97
CA GLU A 410 -16.75 10.35 33.85
C GLU A 410 -16.12 11.74 33.67
N ASP A 411 -15.43 12.18 34.73
CA ASP A 411 -14.72 13.45 34.75
C ASP A 411 -13.82 13.54 33.52
N ALA A 412 -13.83 14.71 32.87
CA ALA A 412 -12.89 14.95 31.79
C ALA A 412 -11.49 14.89 32.40
N GLN A 413 -10.74 13.83 32.07
CA GLN A 413 -9.34 13.68 32.48
C GLN A 413 -8.61 15.00 32.23
N THR A 414 -7.87 15.46 33.23
CA THR A 414 -6.99 16.62 33.05
C THR A 414 -5.79 16.24 32.18
N TYR A 415 -5.18 17.22 31.50
CA TYR A 415 -4.03 16.95 30.62
C TYR A 415 -2.89 16.24 31.36
N ASP A 416 -2.64 16.64 32.60
CA ASP A 416 -1.58 16.06 33.43
C ASP A 416 -1.92 14.63 33.89
N GLU A 417 -3.19 14.32 34.18
CA GLU A 417 -3.63 12.94 34.46
C GLU A 417 -3.60 12.04 33.22
N PHE A 418 -3.91 12.56 32.03
CA PHE A 418 -3.83 11.82 30.78
C PHE A 418 -2.39 11.43 30.45
N VAL A 419 -1.43 12.36 30.60
CA VAL A 419 0.01 12.08 30.40
C VAL A 419 0.53 11.05 31.41
N ALA A 420 -0.02 11.03 32.63
CA ALA A 420 0.33 10.05 33.66
C ALA A 420 -0.40 8.70 33.49
N SER A 421 -1.35 8.58 32.56
CA SER A 421 -2.16 7.36 32.38
C SER A 421 -1.41 6.28 31.58
N ASN A 422 -1.73 5.02 31.88
CA ASN A 422 -1.22 3.86 31.13
C ASN A 422 -1.64 3.87 29.65
N GLU A 423 -2.68 4.64 29.31
CA GLU A 423 -3.22 4.79 27.95
C GLU A 423 -2.28 5.62 27.07
N TYR A 424 -1.58 6.62 27.64
CA TYR A 424 -0.55 7.40 26.96
C TYR A 424 0.68 6.53 26.59
N ASN A 425 1.10 5.64 27.50
CA ASN A 425 2.23 4.74 27.26
C ASN A 425 1.92 3.71 26.18
N TYR A 426 0.71 3.12 26.20
CA TYR A 426 0.29 2.14 25.18
C TYR A 426 0.27 2.71 23.76
N ILE A 427 -0.10 3.99 23.60
CA ILE A 427 -0.17 4.67 22.31
C ILE A 427 1.23 5.02 21.78
N ASN A 428 2.19 5.37 22.66
CA ASN A 428 3.56 5.66 22.25
C ASN A 428 4.39 4.39 21.98
N GLU A 429 4.19 3.31 22.74
CA GLU A 429 4.87 2.03 22.53
C GLU A 429 4.42 1.32 21.24
N GLY A 430 3.17 1.52 20.80
CA GLY A 430 2.66 1.01 19.52
C GLY A 430 3.30 1.64 18.26
N ILE A 431 4.07 2.72 18.42
CA ILE A 431 4.75 3.43 17.32
C ILE A 431 6.22 2.97 17.16
N ALA A 432 6.84 2.37 18.19
CA ALA A 432 8.23 1.91 18.12
C ALA A 432 8.43 0.55 17.40
N HIS A 433 7.35 -0.14 17.04
CA HIS A 433 7.39 -1.48 16.44
C HIS A 433 6.74 -1.57 15.04
N GLN A 434 6.68 -0.46 14.28
CA GLN A 434 6.18 -0.45 12.90
C GLN A 434 7.26 -0.18 11.82
N ASP A 435 8.54 -0.31 12.15
CA ASP A 435 9.62 -0.25 11.16
C ASP A 435 10.04 -1.65 10.71
N ASP A 436 9.14 -2.40 10.07
CA ASP A 436 9.45 -3.59 9.28
C ASP A 436 8.40 -3.80 8.17
N GLY A 437 8.57 -3.06 7.07
CA GLY A 437 8.16 -3.52 5.74
C GLY A 437 7.00 -2.77 5.04
N GLY A 438 7.35 -2.06 3.95
CA GLY A 438 6.48 -1.97 2.77
C GLY A 438 6.10 -0.58 2.25
N GLY A 439 7.07 0.11 1.63
CA GLY A 439 6.97 0.87 0.36
C GLY A 439 5.82 1.84 0.07
N TYR A 440 6.17 3.10 -0.18
CA TYR A 440 5.81 3.87 -1.39
C TYR A 440 6.61 5.19 -1.39
N GLU A 441 7.52 5.37 -2.34
CA GLU A 441 8.25 6.63 -2.52
C GLU A 441 7.65 7.33 -3.76
N GLU A 442 6.75 8.29 -3.54
CA GLU A 442 6.24 9.20 -4.57
C GLU A 442 7.30 10.28 -4.83
N GLY A 443 8.16 10.02 -5.81
CA GLY A 443 9.05 11.04 -6.38
C GLY A 443 8.29 11.96 -7.33
N TYR A 444 7.98 13.17 -6.89
CA TYR A 444 7.60 14.29 -7.75
C TYR A 444 8.83 14.73 -8.57
N ALA A 445 8.87 14.35 -9.85
CA ALA A 445 9.86 14.87 -10.79
C ALA A 445 9.40 16.23 -11.34
N GLU A 446 10.07 17.27 -10.90
CA GLU A 446 10.02 18.63 -11.43
C GLU A 446 10.54 18.63 -12.88
N TYR A 447 9.80 19.29 -13.77
CA TYR A 447 10.13 19.45 -15.18
C TYR A 447 11.27 20.46 -15.32
N ASP A 448 12.45 20.00 -15.73
CA ASP A 448 13.51 20.87 -16.22
C ASP A 448 13.56 20.78 -17.75
N ALA A 449 13.15 21.87 -18.39
CA ALA A 449 13.07 22.02 -19.84
C ALA A 449 14.26 22.87 -20.29
N ASP A 450 15.39 22.26 -20.60
CA ASP A 450 16.45 22.83 -21.45
C ASP A 450 17.55 21.80 -21.76
N ALA A 451 17.35 20.99 -22.82
CA ALA A 451 18.45 20.23 -23.45
C ALA A 451 18.06 19.78 -24.86
N ALA A 452 17.88 20.75 -25.76
CA ALA A 452 17.88 20.50 -27.20
C ALA A 452 19.13 21.12 -27.80
N GLU A 453 20.09 20.29 -28.21
CA GLU A 453 20.87 20.37 -29.46
C GLU A 453 22.22 19.65 -29.34
N GLY A 454 22.59 18.90 -30.38
CA GLY A 454 23.97 18.44 -30.59
C GLY A 454 24.14 16.94 -30.83
N TYR A 455 23.56 16.39 -31.89
CA TYR A 455 23.88 15.03 -32.36
C TYR A 455 24.77 15.08 -33.61
N TYR A 456 26.08 14.85 -33.43
CA TYR A 456 26.99 14.43 -34.50
C TYR A 456 27.95 13.34 -34.00
N GLY A 457 27.76 12.12 -34.54
CA GLY A 457 28.73 11.10 -34.93
C GLY A 457 29.86 10.66 -33.98
N GLN A 458 29.91 9.36 -33.67
CA GLN A 458 31.05 8.50 -34.06
C GLN A 458 30.76 6.99 -33.89
N GLU A 459 30.89 6.29 -35.02
CA GLU A 459 31.55 5.01 -35.25
C GLU A 459 31.49 3.91 -34.16
N ASN A 460 30.68 2.88 -34.43
CA ASN A 460 30.74 1.57 -33.77
C ASN A 460 31.87 0.72 -34.37
N HIS A 461 32.80 0.31 -33.53
CA HIS A 461 33.79 -0.73 -33.81
C HIS A 461 33.17 -2.10 -33.48
N GLU A 462 33.22 -3.01 -34.46
CA GLU A 462 32.86 -4.42 -34.33
C GLU A 462 33.93 -5.20 -33.55
N THR A 463 33.50 -6.03 -32.60
CA THR A 463 33.97 -7.40 -32.30
C THR A 463 32.78 -8.08 -31.58
N GLY A 464 32.36 -9.31 -31.83
CA GLY A 464 32.95 -10.50 -32.42
C GLY A 464 32.51 -11.65 -31.53
N ASP A 465 31.53 -12.44 -31.99
CA ASP A 465 30.92 -13.61 -31.31
C ASP A 465 31.96 -14.60 -30.76
N HIS A 466 31.68 -15.25 -29.63
CA HIS A 466 31.76 -16.71 -29.52
C HIS A 466 30.88 -17.29 -28.40
N ASP A 467 30.36 -18.46 -28.73
CA ASP A 467 29.30 -19.27 -28.12
C ASP A 467 29.99 -20.52 -27.54
N ASP A 468 29.74 -20.89 -26.29
CA ASP A 468 29.78 -22.30 -25.88
C ASP A 468 29.03 -22.54 -24.57
N GLY A 469 28.25 -23.62 -24.54
CA GLY A 469 27.55 -24.10 -23.36
C GLY A 469 28.33 -25.23 -22.69
N GLY A 470 28.43 -25.20 -21.36
CA GLY A 470 29.05 -26.28 -20.60
C GLY A 470 28.79 -26.15 -19.10
N GLN A 471 28.39 -27.25 -18.47
CA GLN A 471 27.91 -27.39 -17.10
C GLN A 471 28.97 -27.17 -16.01
N GLY A 472 28.54 -26.60 -14.88
CA GLY A 472 28.92 -27.03 -13.52
C GLY A 472 30.27 -26.61 -12.94
N GLY A 473 30.25 -25.85 -11.84
CA GLY A 473 31.41 -25.70 -10.95
C GLY A 473 31.35 -24.41 -10.14
N GLY A 474 31.33 -24.52 -8.81
CA GLY A 474 31.12 -23.41 -7.87
C GLY A 474 32.12 -22.26 -7.98
N GLU A 475 31.61 -21.05 -7.72
CA GLU A 475 32.38 -19.82 -7.55
C GLU A 475 33.29 -19.95 -6.32
N GLY A 476 34.57 -20.23 -6.56
CA GLY A 476 35.64 -19.87 -5.65
C GLY A 476 36.00 -18.42 -5.90
N VAL A 477 35.65 -17.53 -4.96
CA VAL A 477 36.17 -16.16 -4.91
C VAL A 477 37.68 -16.27 -4.84
N SER A 478 38.41 -15.75 -5.83
CA SER A 478 39.88 -15.79 -5.80
C SER A 478 40.40 -14.80 -4.77
N ASP A 479 41.07 -15.29 -3.73
CA ASP A 479 41.59 -14.50 -2.59
C ASP A 479 42.76 -13.55 -2.93
N TRP A 480 43.16 -13.48 -4.21
CA TRP A 480 44.27 -12.68 -4.71
C TRP A 480 43.76 -11.44 -5.46
N VAL A 481 44.21 -10.27 -5.04
CA VAL A 481 43.86 -8.97 -5.64
C VAL A 481 45.10 -8.37 -6.29
N ALA A 482 44.95 -7.88 -7.53
CA ALA A 482 46.01 -7.19 -8.25
C ALA A 482 46.06 -5.71 -7.84
N ALA A 483 47.23 -5.23 -7.48
CA ALA A 483 47.52 -3.84 -7.13
C ALA A 483 48.77 -3.36 -7.88
N VAL A 484 48.89 -2.05 -8.07
CA VAL A 484 50.07 -1.42 -8.70
C VAL A 484 50.80 -0.65 -7.61
N ASP A 485 52.12 -0.83 -7.52
CA ASP A 485 52.94 -0.07 -6.56
C ASP A 485 53.13 1.37 -7.06
N ASP A 486 52.81 2.34 -6.20
CA ASP A 486 52.80 3.77 -6.56
C ASP A 486 54.21 4.34 -6.81
N VAL A 487 55.26 3.64 -6.37
CA VAL A 487 56.66 4.08 -6.51
C VAL A 487 57.33 3.46 -7.74
N SER A 488 57.13 2.16 -7.99
CA SER A 488 57.71 1.45 -9.13
C SER A 488 56.81 1.38 -10.37
N GLY A 489 55.49 1.52 -10.22
CA GLY A 489 54.51 1.34 -11.28
C GLY A 489 54.33 -0.12 -11.72
N GLU A 490 54.95 -1.07 -11.01
CA GLU A 490 54.88 -2.50 -11.32
C GLU A 490 53.67 -3.17 -10.66
N LEU A 491 53.13 -4.18 -11.35
CA LEU A 491 51.95 -4.92 -10.90
C LEU A 491 52.38 -6.00 -9.89
N TYR A 492 51.76 -6.01 -8.71
CA TYR A 492 51.89 -7.07 -7.73
C TYR A 492 50.52 -7.61 -7.32
N TYR A 493 50.51 -8.87 -6.90
CA TYR A 493 49.32 -9.54 -6.37
C TYR A 493 49.47 -9.70 -4.87
N TYR A 494 48.41 -9.40 -4.13
CA TYR A 494 48.38 -9.59 -2.68
C TYR A 494 47.16 -10.40 -2.25
N ASN A 495 47.36 -11.31 -1.31
CA ASN A 495 46.31 -12.19 -0.82
C ASN A 495 45.62 -11.58 0.42
N ASN A 496 44.31 -11.37 0.34
CA ASN A 496 43.54 -10.73 1.43
C ASN A 496 43.37 -11.62 2.68
N VAL A 497 43.63 -12.92 2.58
CA VAL A 497 43.47 -13.89 3.67
C VAL A 497 44.80 -14.21 4.34
N THR A 498 45.89 -14.36 3.57
CA THR A 498 47.22 -14.73 4.11
C THR A 498 48.15 -13.54 4.32
N GLY A 499 47.88 -12.39 3.70
CA GLY A 499 48.74 -11.20 3.75
C GLY A 499 50.03 -11.33 2.92
N GLU A 500 50.17 -12.38 2.12
CA GLU A 500 51.34 -12.59 1.26
C GLU A 500 51.27 -11.71 0.00
N THR A 501 52.44 -11.23 -0.45
CA THR A 501 52.59 -10.43 -1.68
C THR A 501 53.53 -11.13 -2.65
N GLN A 502 53.17 -11.12 -3.95
CA GLN A 502 53.98 -11.67 -5.04
C GLN A 502 54.02 -10.69 -6.22
N TRP A 503 55.20 -10.49 -6.79
CA TRP A 503 55.39 -9.61 -7.96
C TRP A 503 55.16 -10.39 -9.25
N ALA A 504 54.50 -9.77 -10.23
CA ALA A 504 54.36 -10.35 -11.55
C ALA A 504 55.75 -10.40 -12.23
N GLN A 505 56.23 -11.61 -12.55
CA GLN A 505 57.55 -11.84 -13.16
C GLN A 505 57.64 -11.37 -14.61
#